data_AF-I4VPF7-F1
#
_entry.id   AF-I4VPF7-F1
#
_cell.length_a   1.000
_cell.length_b   1.000
_cell.length_c   1.000
_cell.angle_alpha   90.00
_cell.angle_beta   90.00
_cell.angle_gamma   90.00
#
_symmetry.space_group_name_H-M   'P 1'
#
loop_
_entity.id
_entity.type
_entity.pdbx_description
1 polymer ?
#
loop_
_entity_poly.entity_id
_entity_poly.type
_entity_poly.pdbx_seq_one_letter_code
_entity_poly.pdbx_strand_id
1 'polypeptide(L)'
;MTASDEYIPDVSELQALLAVAAAPEIVRASEDLGVASSYSAHAFAHGKESLLFGISAAPWAVRAIFRAAHDPNRVLVQVQARLRITHPSGYSGFLLKGGYDRSSPSTFSVRSKTNEYNIVGFRAWA
;
A
#
# COMPACT_ATOMS: atom_id res chain seq x y z
N MET A 1 18.09 -24.34 6.62
CA MET A 1 18.01 -22.87 6.60
C MET A 1 17.07 -22.50 5.46
N THR A 2 15.90 -22.02 5.81
CA THR A 2 14.70 -21.94 4.96
C THR A 2 14.81 -20.81 3.94
N ALA A 3 14.46 -21.09 2.68
CA ALA A 3 14.41 -20.17 1.55
C ALA A 3 13.33 -19.05 1.67
N SER A 4 13.07 -18.57 2.89
CA SER A 4 11.89 -17.80 3.27
C SER A 4 12.16 -16.31 3.52
N ASP A 5 13.42 -15.85 3.41
CA ASP A 5 13.85 -14.57 4.00
C ASP A 5 14.10 -13.41 3.00
N GLU A 6 13.87 -13.61 1.70
CA GLU A 6 14.22 -12.58 0.69
C GLU A 6 13.11 -12.34 -0.34
N TYR A 7 11.86 -12.30 0.10
CA TYR A 7 10.80 -11.94 -0.84
C TYR A 7 10.81 -10.43 -1.12
N ILE A 8 11.25 -10.07 -2.32
CA ILE A 8 11.15 -8.72 -2.87
C ILE A 8 10.23 -8.80 -4.09
N PRO A 9 9.04 -8.16 -4.08
CA PRO A 9 8.17 -8.12 -5.25
C PRO A 9 8.85 -7.34 -6.38
N ASP A 10 8.63 -7.76 -7.62
CA ASP A 10 9.03 -6.96 -8.77
C ASP A 10 8.06 -5.78 -9.01
N VAL A 11 8.43 -4.88 -9.93
CA VAL A 11 7.63 -3.68 -10.24
C VAL A 11 6.24 -4.04 -10.74
N SER A 12 6.15 -5.06 -11.58
CA SER A 12 4.90 -5.48 -12.24
C SER A 12 3.94 -6.09 -11.23
N GLU A 13 4.45 -6.92 -10.33
CA GLU A 13 3.71 -7.52 -9.23
C GLU A 13 3.17 -6.46 -8.27
N LEU A 14 4.01 -5.50 -7.89
CA LEU A 14 3.62 -4.38 -7.06
C LEU A 14 2.55 -3.51 -7.72
N GLN A 15 2.69 -3.22 -9.02
CA GLN A 15 1.69 -2.50 -9.80
C GLN A 15 0.35 -3.24 -9.85
N ALA A 16 0.37 -4.55 -10.14
CA ALA A 16 -0.83 -5.38 -10.19
C ALA A 16 -1.54 -5.43 -8.82
N LEU A 17 -0.78 -5.60 -7.74
CA LEU A 17 -1.29 -5.56 -6.37
C LEU A 17 -1.95 -4.22 -6.07
N LEU A 18 -1.27 -3.10 -6.31
CA LEU A 18 -1.82 -1.79 -5.97
C LEU A 18 -3.00 -1.40 -6.85
N ALA A 19 -3.04 -1.85 -8.10
CA ALA A 19 -4.19 -1.67 -8.98
C ALA A 19 -5.45 -2.37 -8.43
N VAL A 20 -5.32 -3.53 -7.80
CA VAL A 20 -6.45 -4.26 -7.22
C VAL A 20 -6.76 -3.80 -5.79
N ALA A 21 -5.73 -3.56 -4.98
CA ALA A 21 -5.86 -3.26 -3.56
C ALA A 21 -6.10 -1.78 -3.28
N ALA A 22 -5.21 -0.90 -3.76
CA ALA A 22 -5.16 0.49 -3.35
C ALA A 22 -5.96 1.41 -4.27
N ALA A 23 -5.87 1.22 -5.58
CA ALA A 23 -6.46 2.13 -6.56
C ALA A 23 -7.98 2.33 -6.37
N PRO A 24 -8.81 1.29 -6.14
CA PRO A 24 -10.25 1.48 -5.94
C PRO A 24 -10.55 2.34 -4.71
N GLU A 25 -9.76 2.16 -3.64
CA GLU A 25 -9.92 2.89 -2.39
C GLU A 25 -9.42 4.33 -2.48
N ILE A 26 -8.34 4.55 -3.25
CA ILE A 26 -7.85 5.90 -3.56
C ILE A 26 -8.89 6.66 -4.39
N VAL A 27 -9.48 6.04 -5.42
CA VAL A 27 -10.50 6.69 -6.26
C VAL A 27 -11.67 7.13 -5.40
N ARG A 28 -12.24 6.23 -4.60
CA ARG A 28 -13.36 6.54 -3.71
C ARG A 28 -13.01 7.65 -2.71
N ALA A 29 -11.87 7.54 -2.03
CA ALA A 29 -11.46 8.56 -1.06
C ALA A 29 -11.13 9.91 -1.72
N SER A 30 -10.71 9.89 -2.98
CA SER A 30 -10.42 11.11 -3.76
C SER A 30 -11.71 11.84 -4.14
N GLU A 31 -12.74 11.10 -4.52
CA GLU A 31 -14.08 11.65 -4.78
C GLU A 31 -14.67 12.29 -3.52
N ASP A 32 -14.58 11.61 -2.38
CA ASP A 32 -15.07 12.11 -1.08
C ASP A 32 -14.36 13.41 -0.64
N LEU A 33 -13.08 13.58 -1.00
CA LEU A 33 -12.23 14.69 -0.56
C LEU A 33 -12.02 15.77 -1.63
N GLY A 34 -12.53 15.58 -2.86
CA GLY A 34 -12.34 16.51 -3.96
C GLY A 34 -10.88 16.67 -4.40
N VAL A 35 -10.07 15.61 -4.33
CA VAL A 35 -8.65 15.61 -4.72
C VAL A 35 -8.40 14.70 -5.93
N ALA A 36 -7.25 14.82 -6.60
CA ALA A 36 -6.89 13.89 -7.66
C ALA A 36 -6.61 12.49 -7.11
N SER A 37 -6.97 11.45 -7.87
CA SER A 37 -6.75 10.04 -7.52
C SER A 37 -5.36 9.51 -7.89
N SER A 38 -4.46 10.38 -8.33
CA SER A 38 -3.09 10.00 -8.63
C SER A 38 -2.31 9.66 -7.36
N TYR A 39 -1.38 8.72 -7.47
CA TYR A 39 -0.54 8.29 -6.35
C TYR A 39 0.91 8.07 -6.76
N SER A 40 1.77 8.10 -5.75
CA SER A 40 3.14 7.56 -5.79
C SER A 40 3.21 6.40 -4.81
N ALA A 41 3.98 5.37 -5.14
CA ALA A 41 3.98 4.13 -4.40
C ALA A 41 5.38 3.59 -4.14
N HIS A 42 5.56 2.99 -2.96
CA HIS A 42 6.79 2.36 -2.51
C HIS A 42 6.54 0.95 -1.97
N ALA A 43 7.44 0.00 -2.24
CA ALA A 43 7.44 -1.30 -1.59
C ALA A 43 8.48 -1.40 -0.48
N PHE A 44 8.12 -2.07 0.60
CA PHE A 44 8.99 -2.36 1.72
C PHE A 44 8.98 -3.85 1.99
N ALA A 45 10.16 -4.46 1.94
CA ALA A 45 10.38 -5.86 2.29
C ALA A 45 11.60 -5.95 3.20
N HIS A 46 11.47 -6.61 4.35
CA HIS A 46 12.58 -6.85 5.27
C HIS A 46 13.38 -5.59 5.68
N GLY A 47 12.70 -4.46 5.88
CA GLY A 47 13.36 -3.20 6.26
C GLY A 47 14.12 -2.50 5.12
N LYS A 48 14.12 -3.08 3.91
CA LYS A 48 14.58 -2.43 2.70
C LYS A 48 13.41 -1.78 1.98
N GLU A 49 13.58 -0.51 1.63
CA GLU A 49 12.70 0.19 0.72
C GLU A 49 13.16 -0.06 -0.70
N SER A 50 12.26 -0.53 -1.55
CA SER A 50 12.53 -0.81 -2.95
C SER A 50 11.40 -0.28 -3.80
N LEU A 51 11.78 0.42 -4.88
CA LEU A 51 10.93 0.90 -5.97
C LEU A 51 9.92 2.00 -5.59
N LEU A 52 10.17 3.20 -6.11
CA LEU A 52 9.21 4.28 -6.27
C LEU A 52 8.63 4.22 -7.69
N PHE A 53 7.32 4.13 -7.84
CA PHE A 53 6.63 4.33 -9.13
C PHE A 53 5.40 5.23 -8.96
N GLY A 54 4.90 5.79 -10.06
CA GLY A 54 3.80 6.75 -10.07
C GLY A 54 4.26 8.20 -10.17
N ILE A 55 3.36 9.14 -9.88
CA ILE A 55 3.59 10.58 -10.08
C ILE A 55 4.23 11.15 -8.81
N SER A 56 5.46 11.68 -8.91
CA SER A 56 6.19 12.21 -7.74
C SER A 56 5.38 13.27 -6.96
N ALA A 57 4.64 14.12 -7.67
CA ALA A 57 3.77 15.16 -7.11
C ALA A 57 2.33 14.71 -6.85
N ALA A 58 2.04 13.40 -6.88
CA ALA A 58 0.71 12.89 -6.58
C ALA A 58 0.27 13.28 -5.15
N PRO A 59 -1.02 13.56 -4.95
CA PRO A 59 -1.57 13.85 -3.63
C PRO A 59 -1.56 12.61 -2.73
N TRP A 60 -1.62 11.39 -3.28
CA TRP A 60 -1.55 10.16 -2.50
C TRP A 60 -0.14 9.55 -2.46
N ALA A 61 0.24 9.08 -1.27
CA ALA A 61 1.44 8.32 -1.03
C ALA A 61 1.04 6.92 -0.55
N VAL A 62 1.48 5.89 -1.26
CA VAL A 62 1.15 4.50 -1.00
C VAL A 62 2.41 3.74 -0.59
N ARG A 63 2.28 2.92 0.44
CA ARG A 63 3.31 2.06 0.99
C ARG A 63 2.78 0.64 1.06
N ALA A 64 3.41 -0.30 0.36
CA ALA A 64 3.10 -1.72 0.49
C ALA A 64 4.22 -2.42 1.27
N ILE A 65 3.86 -3.07 2.38
CA ILE A 65 4.77 -3.81 3.24
C ILE A 65 4.52 -5.29 3.04
N PHE A 66 5.53 -6.00 2.55
CA PHE A 66 5.47 -7.41 2.21
C PHE A 66 6.07 -8.24 3.32
N ARG A 67 5.40 -9.34 3.66
CA ARG A 67 5.87 -10.34 4.62
C ARG A 67 5.60 -11.73 4.06
N ALA A 68 6.59 -12.61 4.17
CA ALA A 68 6.38 -14.02 3.88
C ALA A 68 5.34 -14.61 4.86
N ALA A 69 4.45 -15.45 4.34
CA ALA A 69 3.62 -16.30 5.17
C ALA A 69 4.37 -17.59 5.51
N HIS A 70 3.81 -18.39 6.43
CA HIS A 70 4.28 -19.76 6.66
C HIS A 70 4.19 -20.63 5.38
N ASP A 71 3.21 -20.34 4.53
CA ASP A 71 3.06 -20.95 3.21
C ASP A 71 3.92 -20.18 2.20
N PRO A 72 4.89 -20.82 1.52
CA PRO A 72 5.79 -20.17 0.57
C PRO A 72 5.10 -19.60 -0.67
N ASN A 73 3.88 -20.08 -0.99
CA ASN A 73 3.09 -19.56 -2.10
C ASN A 73 2.23 -18.37 -1.70
N ARG A 74 2.09 -18.10 -0.40
CA ARG A 74 1.26 -17.02 0.12
C ARG A 74 2.09 -15.84 0.59
N VAL A 75 1.69 -14.65 0.17
CA VAL A 75 2.28 -13.39 0.58
C VAL A 75 1.29 -12.65 1.46
N LEU A 76 1.75 -12.19 2.63
CA LEU A 76 1.02 -11.25 3.44
C LEU A 76 1.44 -9.84 3.09
N VAL A 77 0.46 -8.98 2.89
CA VAL A 77 0.69 -7.60 2.51
C VAL A 77 -0.09 -6.67 3.40
N GLN A 78 0.57 -5.58 3.78
CA GLN A 78 -0.06 -4.42 4.37
C GLN A 78 0.13 -3.23 3.43
N VAL A 79 -0.97 -2.71 2.88
CA VAL A 79 -0.96 -1.51 2.04
C VAL A 79 -1.46 -0.34 2.87
N GLN A 80 -0.66 0.70 2.98
CA GLN A 80 -1.03 1.96 3.61
C GLN A 80 -1.06 3.06 2.55
N ALA A 81 -2.15 3.82 2.49
CA ALA A 81 -2.24 4.98 1.63
C ALA A 81 -2.55 6.21 2.48
N ARG A 82 -1.83 7.30 2.25
CA ARG A 82 -2.08 8.58 2.91
C ARG A 82 -2.11 9.73 1.93
N LEU A 83 -3.03 10.65 2.15
CA LEU A 83 -3.04 11.93 1.49
C LEU A 83 -1.89 12.80 2.02
N ARG A 84 -1.06 13.32 1.12
CA ARG A 84 0.08 14.20 1.43
C ARG A 84 -0.34 15.63 1.73
N ILE A 85 -1.53 16.02 1.28
CA ILE A 85 -2.08 17.35 1.51
C ILE A 85 -2.62 17.37 2.94
N THR A 86 -2.21 18.37 3.71
CA THR A 86 -2.81 18.64 5.02
C THR A 86 -4.19 19.23 4.77
N HIS A 87 -5.25 18.46 4.98
CA HIS A 87 -6.60 18.97 4.94
C HIS A 87 -6.88 19.72 6.26
N PRO A 88 -7.73 20.77 6.28
CA PRO A 88 -8.11 21.43 7.54
C PRO A 88 -8.68 20.48 8.59
N SER A 89 -9.23 19.34 8.16
CA SER A 89 -9.71 18.24 9.00
C SER A 89 -8.66 17.13 9.25
N GLY A 90 -7.36 17.45 9.17
CA GLY A 90 -6.27 16.50 9.42
C GLY A 90 -5.79 15.71 8.20
N TYR A 91 -5.06 14.62 8.44
CA TYR A 91 -4.66 13.67 7.40
C TYR A 91 -5.76 12.64 7.16
N SER A 92 -6.02 12.34 5.88
CA SER A 92 -6.90 11.25 5.45
C SER A 92 -6.08 10.13 4.83
N GLY A 93 -6.32 8.91 5.27
CA GLY A 93 -5.63 7.73 4.77
C GLY A 93 -6.36 6.46 5.10
N PHE A 94 -5.78 5.33 4.71
CA PHE A 94 -6.29 4.02 5.06
C PHE A 94 -5.18 2.99 5.09
N LEU A 95 -5.44 1.92 5.83
CA LEU A 95 -4.61 0.76 5.98
C LEU A 95 -5.40 -0.47 5.57
N LEU A 96 -4.92 -1.18 4.56
CA LEU A 96 -5.40 -2.49 4.14
C LEU A 96 -4.40 -3.53 4.59
N LYS A 97 -4.88 -4.58 5.25
CA LYS A 97 -4.09 -5.79 5.48
C LYS A 97 -4.76 -6.94 4.78
N GLY A 98 -3.96 -7.76 4.12
CA GLY A 98 -4.46 -8.83 3.29
C GLY A 98 -3.36 -9.78 2.88
N GLY A 99 -3.65 -10.56 1.86
CA GLY A 99 -2.66 -11.41 1.24
C GLY A 99 -3.16 -11.98 -0.07
N TYR A 100 -2.23 -12.48 -0.84
CA TYR A 100 -2.47 -13.05 -2.16
C TYR A 100 -1.55 -14.26 -2.38
N ASP A 101 -1.87 -15.05 -3.39
CA ASP A 101 -0.99 -16.12 -3.86
C ASP A 101 0.01 -15.54 -4.87
N ARG A 102 1.31 -15.82 -4.72
CA ARG A 102 2.36 -15.33 -5.63
C ARG A 102 2.09 -15.62 -7.09
N SER A 103 1.47 -16.77 -7.39
CA SER A 103 1.12 -17.15 -8.75
C SER A 103 0.01 -16.27 -9.35
N SER A 104 -0.71 -15.52 -8.51
CA SER A 104 -1.81 -14.66 -8.93
C SER A 104 -1.97 -13.43 -8.01
N PRO A 105 -1.14 -12.39 -8.16
CA PRO A 105 -1.20 -11.16 -7.37
C PRO A 105 -2.55 -10.43 -7.41
N SER A 106 -3.30 -10.64 -8.50
CA SER A 106 -4.67 -10.14 -8.67
C SER A 106 -5.69 -10.77 -7.71
N THR A 107 -5.34 -11.85 -7.01
CA THR A 107 -6.20 -12.50 -6.01
C THR A 107 -6.12 -11.86 -4.62
N PHE A 108 -5.61 -10.63 -4.54
CA PHE A 108 -5.46 -9.94 -3.27
C PHE A 108 -6.77 -9.89 -2.48
N SER A 109 -6.73 -10.53 -1.32
CA SER A 109 -7.84 -10.61 -0.39
C SER A 109 -7.61 -9.62 0.76
N VAL A 110 -8.45 -8.59 0.84
CA VAL A 110 -8.47 -7.67 1.99
C VAL A 110 -9.05 -8.44 3.18
N ARG A 111 -8.25 -8.58 4.24
CA ARG A 111 -8.67 -9.19 5.51
C ARG A 111 -9.14 -8.14 6.52
N SER A 112 -8.56 -6.95 6.47
CA SER A 112 -8.96 -5.84 7.31
C SER A 112 -8.71 -4.51 6.62
N LYS A 113 -9.62 -3.57 6.81
CA LYS A 113 -9.48 -2.17 6.41
C LYS A 113 -9.63 -1.29 7.64
N THR A 114 -8.71 -0.36 7.81
CA THR A 114 -8.77 0.67 8.85
C THR A 114 -8.63 2.02 8.18
N ASN A 115 -9.62 2.89 8.34
CA ASN A 115 -9.48 4.26 7.87
C ASN A 115 -8.68 5.05 8.89
N GLU A 116 -7.69 5.80 8.41
CA GLU A 116 -6.87 6.70 9.20
C GLU A 116 -7.41 8.12 9.01
N TYR A 117 -8.12 8.64 10.01
CA TYR A 117 -8.61 10.03 10.04
C TYR A 117 -7.98 10.76 11.23
N ASN A 118 -7.62 12.03 11.06
CA ASN A 118 -7.14 12.89 12.15
C ASN A 118 -5.88 12.39 12.90
N ILE A 119 -5.03 11.58 12.25
CA ILE A 119 -3.74 11.24 12.86
C ILE A 119 -2.82 12.45 12.74
N VAL A 120 -2.53 13.11 13.86
CA VAL A 120 -1.64 14.27 13.91
C VAL A 120 -0.20 13.80 13.68
N GLY A 121 0.31 14.00 12.45
CA GLY A 121 1.73 13.87 12.13
C GLY A 121 2.08 12.78 11.13
N PHE A 122 2.72 13.20 10.04
CA PHE A 122 3.43 12.33 9.09
C PHE A 122 4.60 11.56 9.75
N ARG A 123 5.00 11.93 10.98
CA ARG A 123 6.12 11.32 11.73
C ARG A 123 5.93 9.85 12.12
N ALA A 124 4.73 9.30 12.00
CA ALA A 124 4.49 7.85 12.17
C ALA A 124 4.91 7.01 10.93
N TRP A 125 5.69 7.59 10.00
CA TRP A 125 6.21 6.91 8.80
C TRP A 125 7.57 6.23 9.00
N ALA A 126 8.26 6.50 10.11
CA ALA A 126 9.54 5.86 10.46
C ALA A 126 9.36 4.39 10.88
#